data_AF-W4RUS6-F1
#
_entry.id   AF-W4RUS6-F1
#
_cell.length_a   1.000
_cell.length_b   1.000
_cell.length_c   1.000
_cell.angle_alpha   90.00
_cell.angle_beta   90.00
_cell.angle_gamma   90.00
#
_symmetry.space_group_name_H-M   'P 1'
#
loop_
_entity.id
_entity.type
_entity.pdbx_description
1 polymer ?
#
loop_
_entity_poly.entity_id
_entity_poly.type
_entity_poly.pdbx_seq_one_letter_code
_entity_poly.pdbx_strand_id
1 'polypeptide(L)'
;MIKSVLTKVEKGKYLTIRYFVNFMIGGLVAVFPLIINFIGEMAAYPLIENNYYFGMPLVIQGSFWPELFYNHPILYILLRLFILFLFGGMLASIGLAVSTFVKNRYIVLIVPFLLVLGIDVLSSAIGNLSLSLLFLGNVETTWEIPVILFVGIFGSFVWYYTVGGRNETI
;
A
#
# COMPACT_ATOMS: atom_id res chain seq x y z
N MET A 1 6.54 11.92 -27.95
CA MET A 1 5.36 11.04 -27.88
C MET A 1 4.19 11.63 -27.07
N ILE A 2 4.44 12.42 -26.02
CA ILE A 2 3.38 13.00 -25.15
C ILE A 2 2.51 14.07 -25.86
N LYS A 3 3.05 14.81 -26.85
CA LYS A 3 2.33 15.91 -27.52
C LYS A 3 1.16 15.49 -28.43
N SER A 4 1.09 14.24 -28.94
CA SER A 4 0.01 13.86 -29.88
C SER A 4 -1.23 13.24 -29.22
N VAL A 5 -1.14 12.84 -27.95
CA VAL A 5 -2.27 12.29 -27.18
C VAL A 5 -3.15 13.42 -26.62
N LEU A 6 -2.55 14.59 -26.37
CA LEU A 6 -3.20 15.74 -25.75
C LEU A 6 -4.12 16.53 -26.71
N THR A 7 -4.11 16.24 -28.01
CA THR A 7 -5.03 16.88 -28.97
C THR A 7 -6.47 16.35 -28.86
N LYS A 8 -6.74 15.29 -28.05
CA LYS A 8 -8.04 14.63 -27.96
C LYS A 8 -8.60 14.39 -26.55
N VAL A 9 -7.83 14.63 -25.48
CA VAL A 9 -8.25 14.30 -24.10
C VAL A 9 -8.10 15.50 -23.18
N GLU A 10 -9.17 15.83 -22.45
CA GLU A 10 -9.16 16.86 -21.41
C GLU A 10 -8.07 16.60 -20.38
N LYS A 11 -7.29 17.64 -20.02
CA LYS A 11 -6.16 17.55 -19.08
C LYS A 11 -6.54 16.87 -17.76
N GLY A 12 -7.74 17.15 -17.24
CA GLY A 12 -8.25 16.53 -16.01
C GLY A 12 -8.43 15.01 -16.14
N LYS A 13 -8.99 14.56 -17.27
CA LYS A 13 -9.18 13.13 -17.55
C LYS A 13 -7.83 12.40 -17.68
N TYR A 14 -6.84 13.05 -18.29
CA TYR A 14 -5.49 12.50 -18.38
C TYR A 14 -4.84 12.30 -17.00
N LEU A 15 -4.89 13.31 -16.13
CA LEU A 15 -4.33 13.23 -14.76
C LEU A 15 -5.00 12.12 -13.94
N THR A 16 -6.33 12.04 -13.98
CA THR A 16 -7.07 10.99 -13.26
C THR A 16 -6.69 9.59 -13.75
N ILE A 17 -6.66 9.36 -15.07
CA ILE A 17 -6.28 8.06 -15.63
C ILE A 17 -4.84 7.72 -15.23
N ARG A 18 -3.91 8.67 -15.33
CA ARG A 18 -2.51 8.46 -14.96
C ARG A 18 -2.35 8.09 -13.49
N TYR A 19 -3.10 8.74 -12.61
CA TYR A 19 -3.11 8.41 -11.18
C TYR A 19 -3.60 6.98 -10.93
N PHE A 20 -4.76 6.60 -11.49
CA PHE A 20 -5.31 5.24 -11.28
C PHE A 20 -4.43 4.16 -11.89
N VAL A 21 -3.86 4.37 -13.07
CA VAL A 21 -2.93 3.42 -13.68
C VAL A 21 -1.69 3.24 -12.80
N ASN A 22 -1.12 4.34 -12.28
CA ASN A 22 0.02 4.28 -11.36
C ASN A 22 -0.33 3.56 -10.05
N PHE A 23 -1.49 3.84 -9.47
CA PHE A 23 -1.97 3.19 -8.25
C PHE A 23 -2.13 1.67 -8.45
N MET A 24 -2.78 1.26 -9.54
CA MET A 24 -3.02 -0.15 -9.85
C MET A 24 -1.71 -0.91 -10.11
N ILE A 25 -0.79 -0.32 -10.87
CA ILE A 25 0.53 -0.92 -11.11
C ILE A 25 1.33 -1.01 -9.80
N GLY A 26 1.35 0.05 -8.99
CA GLY A 26 2.05 0.07 -7.71
C GLY A 26 1.54 -1.00 -6.74
N GLY A 27 0.21 -1.15 -6.63
CA GLY A 27 -0.39 -2.19 -5.81
C GLY A 27 -0.10 -3.60 -6.32
N LEU A 28 -0.20 -3.83 -7.64
CA LEU A 28 0.09 -5.14 -8.23
C LEU A 28 1.55 -5.56 -8.00
N VAL A 29 2.50 -4.64 -8.22
CA VAL A 29 3.93 -4.92 -8.02
C VAL A 29 4.23 -5.26 -6.56
N ALA A 30 3.57 -4.59 -5.60
CA ALA A 30 3.75 -4.87 -4.18
C ALA A 30 3.25 -6.26 -3.78
N VAL A 31 2.12 -6.71 -4.35
CA VAL A 31 1.47 -7.97 -3.97
C VAL A 31 1.98 -9.18 -4.77
N PHE A 32 2.50 -8.96 -5.98
CA PHE A 32 3.05 -10.01 -6.84
C PHE A 32 4.04 -10.95 -6.13
N PRO A 33 5.09 -10.48 -5.43
CA PRO A 33 6.01 -11.38 -4.74
C PRO A 33 5.35 -12.15 -3.60
N LEU A 34 4.35 -11.57 -2.94
CA LEU A 34 3.62 -12.20 -1.83
C LEU A 34 2.70 -13.32 -2.33
N ILE A 35 2.07 -13.16 -3.49
CA ILE A 35 1.28 -14.22 -4.12
C ILE A 35 2.17 -15.42 -4.44
N ILE A 36 3.35 -15.18 -5.02
CA ILE A 36 4.31 -16.24 -5.35
C ILE A 36 4.77 -16.94 -4.07
N ASN A 37 5.12 -16.16 -3.03
CA ASN A 37 5.50 -16.70 -1.74
C ASN A 37 4.38 -17.59 -1.16
N PHE A 38 3.14 -17.11 -1.14
CA PHE A 38 1.99 -17.86 -0.63
C PHE A 38 1.74 -19.16 -1.39
N ILE A 39 1.81 -19.16 -2.72
CA ILE A 39 1.68 -20.39 -3.52
C ILE A 39 2.82 -21.36 -3.20
N GLY A 40 4.04 -20.85 -2.99
CA GLY A 40 5.19 -21.65 -2.57
C GLY A 40 4.97 -22.32 -1.21
N GLU A 41 4.46 -21.57 -0.22
CA GLU A 41 4.13 -22.10 1.11
C GLU A 41 3.05 -23.17 1.04
N MET A 42 1.97 -22.94 0.26
CA MET A 42 0.90 -23.93 0.06
C MET A 42 1.39 -25.21 -0.64
N ALA A 43 2.41 -25.12 -1.50
CA ALA A 43 2.99 -26.27 -2.18
C ALA A 43 4.01 -27.03 -1.31
N ALA A 44 4.71 -26.33 -0.42
CA ALA A 44 5.76 -26.89 0.42
C ALA A 44 5.24 -27.53 1.70
N TYR A 45 4.17 -26.99 2.29
CA TYR A 45 3.66 -27.41 3.60
C TYR A 45 2.26 -28.03 3.53
N PRO A 46 2.01 -29.09 4.31
CA PRO A 46 0.67 -29.68 4.41
C PRO A 46 -0.30 -28.71 5.10
N LEU A 47 -1.55 -28.72 4.67
CA LEU A 47 -2.61 -27.92 5.30
C LEU A 47 -2.93 -28.50 6.68
N ILE A 48 -2.54 -27.78 7.73
CA ILE A 48 -2.89 -28.07 9.12
C ILE A 48 -3.97 -27.07 9.53
N GLU A 49 -5.00 -27.55 10.23
CA GLU A 49 -6.05 -26.68 10.75
C GLU A 49 -5.47 -25.69 11.78
N ASN A 50 -5.74 -24.40 11.58
CA ASN A 50 -5.35 -23.36 12.52
C ASN A 50 -6.21 -23.50 13.79
N ASN A 51 -5.60 -23.94 14.88
CA ASN A 51 -6.25 -23.98 16.19
C ASN A 51 -5.63 -22.94 17.13
N TYR A 52 -6.47 -22.10 17.71
CA TYR A 52 -6.10 -21.09 18.70
C TYR A 52 -5.39 -21.69 19.94
N TYR A 53 -5.69 -22.95 20.27
CA TYR A 53 -5.13 -23.64 21.44
C TYR A 53 -3.78 -24.32 21.19
N PHE A 54 -3.28 -24.37 19.96
CA PHE A 54 -1.88 -24.72 19.71
C PHE A 54 -0.99 -23.53 20.07
N GLY A 55 0.07 -23.75 20.86
CA GLY A 55 0.81 -22.76 21.64
C GLY A 55 1.57 -21.65 20.90
N MET A 56 1.23 -21.34 19.64
CA MET A 56 1.72 -20.18 18.89
C MET A 56 0.59 -19.58 18.05
N PRO A 57 -0.29 -18.74 18.62
CA PRO A 57 -1.28 -18.02 17.83
C PRO A 57 -0.58 -17.03 16.89
N LEU A 58 -0.55 -17.34 15.60
CA LEU A 58 0.01 -16.48 14.54
C LEU A 58 -0.73 -15.13 14.41
N VAL A 59 -1.99 -15.09 14.86
CA VAL A 59 -2.84 -13.91 14.89
C VAL A 59 -3.47 -13.82 16.29
N ILE A 60 -3.10 -12.79 17.04
CA ILE A 60 -3.56 -12.60 18.43
C ILE A 60 -4.94 -11.94 18.48
N GLN A 61 -5.64 -12.09 19.62
CA GLN A 61 -6.87 -11.33 19.85
C GLN A 61 -6.56 -9.82 19.82
N GLY A 62 -7.41 -9.04 19.15
CA GLY A 62 -7.15 -7.61 18.90
C GLY A 62 -6.39 -7.31 17.62
N SER A 63 -5.72 -8.28 16.99
CA SER A 63 -5.23 -8.11 15.61
C SER A 63 -6.38 -7.95 14.64
N PHE A 64 -6.11 -7.44 13.44
CA PHE A 64 -7.18 -7.21 12.47
C PHE A 64 -7.87 -8.54 12.08
N TRP A 65 -9.16 -8.64 12.38
CA TRP A 65 -10.05 -9.78 12.13
C TRP A 65 -9.48 -11.17 12.45
N PRO A 66 -9.19 -11.47 13.72
CA PRO A 66 -8.56 -12.72 14.13
C PRO A 66 -9.52 -13.90 13.97
N GLU A 67 -10.81 -13.71 14.24
CA GLU A 67 -11.85 -14.73 14.03
C GLU A 67 -11.89 -15.23 12.58
N LEU A 68 -11.64 -14.34 11.61
CA LEU A 68 -11.64 -14.70 10.20
C LEU A 68 -10.43 -15.58 9.83
N PHE A 69 -9.29 -15.37 10.49
CA PHE A 69 -8.10 -16.21 10.29
C PHE A 69 -8.34 -17.66 10.73
N TYR A 70 -8.99 -17.85 11.87
CA TYR A 70 -9.25 -19.20 12.42
C TYR A 70 -10.39 -19.92 11.72
N ASN A 71 -11.44 -19.20 11.29
CA ASN A 71 -12.59 -19.81 10.61
C ASN A 71 -12.39 -19.98 9.09
N HIS A 72 -11.79 -18.97 8.44
CA HIS A 72 -11.65 -18.90 6.98
C HIS A 72 -10.26 -18.33 6.59
N PRO A 73 -9.16 -19.08 6.82
CA PRO A 73 -7.79 -18.59 6.66
C PRO A 73 -7.48 -18.07 5.25
N ILE A 74 -8.01 -18.72 4.21
CA ILE A 74 -7.81 -18.27 2.82
C ILE A 74 -8.41 -16.89 2.59
N LEU A 75 -9.63 -16.65 3.10
CA LEU A 75 -10.31 -15.37 2.96
C LEU A 75 -9.56 -14.26 3.72
N TYR A 76 -9.03 -14.57 4.90
CA TYR A 76 -8.17 -13.66 5.66
C TYR A 76 -6.92 -13.26 4.87
N ILE A 77 -6.24 -14.21 4.23
CA ILE A 77 -5.03 -13.96 3.44
C ILE A 77 -5.35 -13.09 2.23
N LEU A 78 -6.45 -13.36 1.52
CA LEU A 78 -6.88 -12.52 0.39
C LEU A 78 -7.15 -11.07 0.82
N LEU A 79 -7.79 -10.88 1.97
CA LEU A 79 -8.01 -9.54 2.53
C LEU A 79 -6.70 -8.86 2.91
N ARG A 80 -5.73 -9.59 3.44
CA ARG A 80 -4.40 -9.02 3.73
C ARG A 80 -3.62 -8.66 2.48
N LEU A 81 -3.67 -9.49 1.45
CA LEU A 81 -3.10 -9.13 0.15
C LEU A 81 -3.77 -7.88 -0.42
N PHE A 82 -5.08 -7.73 -0.25
CA PHE A 82 -5.79 -6.52 -0.68
C PHE A 82 -5.39 -5.27 0.11
N ILE A 83 -5.17 -5.36 1.41
CA ILE A 83 -4.66 -4.22 2.21
C ILE A 83 -3.25 -3.83 1.76
N LEU A 84 -2.38 -4.81 1.51
CA LEU A 84 -1.03 -4.58 1.00
C LEU A 84 -1.03 -4.01 -0.42
N PHE A 85 -2.00 -4.41 -1.25
CA PHE A 85 -2.25 -3.80 -2.56
C PHE A 85 -2.55 -2.31 -2.42
N LEU A 86 -3.46 -1.94 -1.52
CA LEU A 86 -3.81 -0.54 -1.27
C LEU A 86 -2.61 0.25 -0.74
N PHE A 87 -1.82 -0.35 0.16
CA PHE A 87 -0.61 0.27 0.70
C PHE A 87 0.45 0.51 -0.38
N GLY A 88 0.73 -0.49 -1.23
CA GLY A 88 1.66 -0.34 -2.35
C GLY A 88 1.19 0.70 -3.37
N GLY A 89 -0.11 0.71 -3.69
CA GLY A 89 -0.71 1.72 -4.57
C GLY A 89 -0.64 3.14 -3.98
N MET A 90 -0.83 3.28 -2.66
CA MET A 90 -0.68 4.54 -1.94
C MET A 90 0.77 5.07 -2.03
N LEU A 91 1.77 4.24 -1.76
CA LEU A 91 3.18 4.63 -1.85
C LEU A 91 3.58 5.05 -3.28
N ALA A 92 3.12 4.30 -4.29
CA ALA A 92 3.33 4.66 -5.68
C ALA A 92 2.68 6.02 -6.02
N SER A 93 1.51 6.31 -5.44
CA SER A 93 0.79 7.57 -5.64
C SER A 93 1.46 8.75 -4.96
N ILE A 94 2.07 8.54 -3.79
CA ILE A 94 2.92 9.54 -3.14
C ILE A 94 4.15 9.85 -4.01
N GLY A 95 4.81 8.84 -4.55
CA GLY A 95 5.90 9.03 -5.52
C GLY A 95 5.45 9.86 -6.73
N LEU A 96 4.28 9.53 -7.31
CA LEU A 96 3.70 10.30 -8.41
C LEU A 96 3.40 11.75 -8.01
N ALA A 97 2.85 12.00 -6.82
CA ALA A 97 2.61 13.35 -6.31
C ALA A 97 3.92 14.15 -6.19
N VAL A 98 4.98 13.55 -5.67
CA VAL A 98 6.32 14.19 -5.54
C VAL A 98 6.94 14.50 -6.91
N SER A 99 6.66 13.68 -7.92
CA SER A 99 7.13 13.92 -9.30
C SER A 99 6.65 15.24 -9.90
N THR A 100 5.57 15.82 -9.38
CA THR A 100 5.08 17.15 -9.80
C THR A 100 5.95 18.31 -9.33
N PHE A 101 6.77 18.10 -8.29
CA PHE A 101 7.71 19.09 -7.75
C PHE A 101 9.16 18.81 -8.16
N VAL A 102 9.55 17.53 -8.19
CA VAL A 102 10.94 17.12 -8.40
C VAL A 102 11.11 16.54 -9.80
N LYS A 103 11.88 17.22 -10.65
CA LYS A 103 12.20 16.76 -12.03
C LYS A 103 13.13 15.54 -12.06
N ASN A 104 13.89 15.30 -10.98
CA ASN A 104 14.84 14.20 -10.92
C ASN A 104 14.13 12.87 -10.62
N ARG A 105 14.06 11.99 -11.61
CA ARG A 105 13.44 10.66 -11.52
C ARG A 105 13.96 9.79 -10.37
N TYR A 106 15.24 9.92 -10.00
CA TYR A 106 15.82 9.09 -8.94
C TYR A 106 15.30 9.50 -7.56
N ILE A 107 15.16 10.81 -7.33
CA ILE A 107 14.63 11.33 -6.07
C ILE A 107 13.16 10.90 -5.92
N VAL A 108 12.37 11.00 -6.99
CA VAL A 108 10.97 10.60 -7.01
C VAL A 108 10.76 9.14 -6.59
N LEU A 109 11.67 8.23 -6.99
CA LEU A 109 11.62 6.82 -6.60
C LEU A 109 11.99 6.58 -5.14
N ILE A 110 12.96 7.33 -4.62
CA ILE A 110 13.50 7.12 -3.27
C ILE A 110 12.60 7.75 -2.19
N VAL A 111 11.93 8.86 -2.50
CA VAL A 111 11.11 9.60 -1.53
C VAL A 111 10.01 8.75 -0.84
N PRO A 112 9.14 7.99 -1.54
CA PRO A 112 8.12 7.21 -0.86
C PRO A 112 8.73 6.17 0.10
N PHE A 113 9.90 5.61 -0.22
CA PHE A 113 10.61 4.71 0.66
C PHE A 113 11.19 5.42 1.88
N LEU A 114 11.84 6.58 1.69
CA LEU A 114 12.35 7.40 2.80
C LEU A 114 11.24 7.89 3.73
N LEU A 115 10.05 8.17 3.20
CA LEU A 115 8.90 8.57 4.01
C LEU A 115 8.47 7.45 4.95
N VAL A 116 8.33 6.22 4.44
CA VAL A 116 7.99 5.06 5.28
C VAL A 116 9.06 4.84 6.34
N LEU A 117 10.34 4.81 5.94
CA LEU A 117 11.44 4.62 6.88
C LEU A 117 11.50 5.73 7.93
N GLY A 118 11.31 6.99 7.54
CA GLY A 118 11.32 8.12 8.46
C GLY A 118 10.20 8.00 9.49
N ILE A 119 8.98 7.65 9.05
CA ILE A 119 7.85 7.45 9.95
C ILE A 119 8.09 6.24 10.88
N ASP A 120 8.66 5.16 10.36
CA ASP A 120 9.00 3.97 11.16
C ASP A 120 10.04 4.28 12.25
N VAL A 121 11.09 5.02 11.92
CA VAL A 121 12.13 5.39 12.90
C VAL A 121 11.55 6.34 13.96
N LEU A 122 10.75 7.32 13.56
CA LEU A 122 10.13 8.28 14.48
C LEU A 122 9.10 7.62 15.40
N SER A 123 8.23 6.77 14.86
CA SER A 123 7.24 6.01 15.66
C SER A 123 7.94 5.10 16.67
N SER A 124 8.96 4.37 16.24
CA SER A 124 9.76 3.52 17.13
C SER A 124 10.45 4.33 18.23
N ALA A 125 10.96 5.54 17.93
CA ALA A 125 11.59 6.41 18.92
C ALA A 125 10.60 6.95 19.97
N ILE A 126 9.34 7.13 19.61
CA ILE A 126 8.26 7.61 20.49
C ILE A 126 7.63 6.45 21.30
N GLY A 127 7.97 5.19 20.97
CA GLY A 127 7.37 4.00 21.57
C GLY A 127 6.00 3.63 20.98
N ASN A 128 5.66 4.20 19.82
CA ASN A 128 4.46 3.85 19.07
C ASN A 128 4.72 2.71 18.08
N LEU A 129 3.66 2.08 17.60
CA LEU A 129 3.72 1.06 16.57
C LEU A 129 4.28 1.63 15.26
N SER A 130 5.25 0.93 14.68
CA SER A 130 5.80 1.30 13.37
C SER A 130 4.85 0.96 12.24
N LEU A 131 4.90 1.75 11.18
CA LEU A 131 4.03 1.64 10.02
C LEU A 131 4.27 0.31 9.30
N SER A 132 5.52 -0.14 9.20
CA SER A 132 5.84 -1.49 8.74
C SER A 132 5.21 -2.59 9.59
N LEU A 133 5.21 -2.48 10.93
CA LEU A 133 4.58 -3.47 11.81
C LEU A 133 3.06 -3.51 11.64
N LEU A 134 2.43 -2.35 11.44
CA LEU A 134 0.99 -2.23 11.25
C LEU A 134 0.49 -2.90 9.96
N PHE A 135 1.26 -2.79 8.87
CA PHE A 135 0.86 -3.34 7.57
C PHE A 135 1.39 -4.75 7.30
N LEU A 136 2.59 -5.10 7.78
CA LEU A 136 3.23 -6.39 7.53
C LEU A 136 3.14 -7.36 8.73
N GLY A 137 2.90 -6.85 9.94
CA GLY A 137 2.79 -7.65 11.15
C GLY A 137 1.34 -7.94 11.56
N ASN A 138 1.16 -8.94 12.43
CA ASN A 138 -0.11 -9.20 13.11
C ASN A 138 -0.05 -8.60 14.51
N VAL A 139 -0.36 -7.30 14.61
CA VAL A 139 -0.34 -6.55 15.87
C VAL A 139 -1.75 -6.15 16.27
N GLU A 140 -1.99 -5.92 17.55
CA GLU A 140 -3.29 -5.43 18.05
C GLU A 140 -3.62 -4.08 17.41
N THR A 141 -4.52 -4.09 16.43
CA THR A 141 -4.82 -2.92 15.61
C THR A 141 -6.31 -2.91 15.28
N THR A 142 -6.99 -1.84 15.67
CA THR A 142 -8.45 -1.73 15.49
C THR A 142 -8.82 -0.82 14.30
N TRP A 143 -8.32 0.42 14.27
CA TRP A 143 -8.73 1.43 13.27
C TRP A 143 -7.60 2.13 12.52
N GLU A 144 -6.34 1.84 12.84
CA GLU A 144 -5.20 2.60 12.32
C GLU A 144 -4.97 2.35 10.81
N ILE A 145 -5.02 1.09 10.38
CA ILE A 145 -4.83 0.69 8.97
C ILE A 145 -5.79 1.42 8.01
N PRO A 146 -7.13 1.36 8.19
CA PRO A 146 -8.05 2.01 7.26
C PRO A 146 -7.91 3.54 7.28
N VAL A 147 -7.60 4.14 8.44
CA VAL A 147 -7.41 5.60 8.55
C VAL A 147 -6.18 6.04 7.77
N ILE A 148 -5.03 5.35 7.92
CA ILE A 148 -3.80 5.68 7.21
C ILE A 148 -3.99 5.54 5.71
N LEU A 149 -4.61 4.44 5.25
CA LEU A 149 -4.90 4.24 3.82
C LEU A 149 -5.81 5.34 3.26
N PHE A 150 -6.87 5.69 3.98
CA PHE A 150 -7.79 6.73 3.54
C PHE A 150 -7.09 8.09 3.41
N VAL A 151 -6.36 8.50 4.47
CA VAL A 151 -5.63 9.77 4.49
C VAL A 151 -4.54 9.81 3.42
N GLY A 152 -3.77 8.72 3.27
CA GLY A 152 -2.68 8.66 2.31
C GLY A 152 -3.16 8.68 0.87
N ILE A 153 -4.16 7.87 0.50
CA ILE A 153 -4.70 7.81 -0.87
C ILE A 153 -5.42 9.11 -1.23
N PHE A 154 -6.27 9.62 -0.33
CA PHE A 154 -7.00 10.86 -0.59
C PHE A 154 -6.04 12.06 -0.62
N GLY A 155 -5.08 12.11 0.31
CA GLY A 155 -4.06 13.15 0.36
C GLY A 155 -3.19 13.18 -0.89
N SER A 156 -2.68 12.02 -1.35
CA SER A 156 -1.89 11.96 -2.58
C SER A 156 -2.71 12.31 -3.83
N PHE A 157 -3.99 11.93 -3.87
CA PHE A 157 -4.88 12.29 -4.98
C PHE A 157 -5.13 13.79 -5.06
N VAL A 158 -5.51 14.43 -3.95
CA VAL A 158 -5.76 15.88 -3.88
C VAL A 158 -4.48 16.65 -4.21
N TRP A 159 -3.33 16.23 -3.67
CA TRP A 159 -2.04 16.82 -3.99
C TRP A 159 -1.76 16.74 -5.48
N TYR A 160 -1.83 15.54 -6.06
CA TYR A 160 -1.51 15.34 -7.47
C TYR A 160 -2.46 16.13 -8.39
N TYR A 161 -3.75 16.19 -8.07
CA TYR A 161 -4.73 16.91 -8.88
C TYR A 161 -4.51 18.43 -8.85
N THR A 162 -4.27 19.00 -7.66
CA THR A 162 -4.07 20.45 -7.49
C THR A 162 -2.74 20.94 -8.06
N VAL A 163 -1.65 20.19 -7.84
CA VAL A 163 -0.30 20.58 -8.28
C VAL A 163 -0.04 20.15 -9.73
N GLY A 164 -0.48 18.97 -10.14
CA GLY A 164 -0.39 18.50 -11.53
C GLY A 164 -1.15 19.40 -12.51
N GLY A 165 -2.25 20.00 -12.08
CA GLY A 165 -2.96 21.03 -12.85
C GLY A 165 -2.12 22.27 -13.15
N ARG A 166 -1.26 22.70 -12.21
CA ARG A 166 -0.47 23.94 -12.27
C ARG A 166 0.94 23.76 -12.85
N ASN A 167 1.62 22.65 -12.50
CA ASN A 167 3.05 22.46 -12.75
C ASN A 167 3.39 21.51 -13.90
N GLU A 168 2.45 20.67 -14.36
CA GLU A 168 2.66 19.95 -15.62
C GLU A 168 2.49 20.95 -16.78
N THR A 169 3.61 21.60 -17.13
CA THR A 169 3.78 22.30 -18.41
C THR A 169 3.70 21.25 -19.51
N ILE A 170 2.64 21.33 -20.30
CA ILE A 170 2.43 20.60 -21.55
C ILE A 170 3.44 21.08 -22.60
#